data_AF-A0A269VNC3-F1
#
_entry.id   AF-A0A269VNC3-F1
#
_cell.length_a   1.000
_cell.length_b   1.000
_cell.length_c   1.000
_cell.angle_alpha   90.00
_cell.angle_beta   90.00
_cell.angle_gamma   90.00
#
_symmetry.space_group_name_H-M   'P 1'
#
loop_
_entity.id
_entity.type
_entity.pdbx_description
1 polymer ?
#
loop_
_entity_poly.entity_id
_entity_poly.type
_entity_poly.pdbx_seq_one_letter_code
_entity_poly.pdbx_strand_id
1 'polypeptide(L)' 'MAVDREQLQNVLNQAHQRARQQAKQSGASLYYIKNNKRIREDAKGKKFEIMFDSQGKRMEREYIE' A
#
# COMPACT_ATOMS: atom_id res chain seq x y z
N MET A 1 26.46 19.92 -3.33
CA MET A 1 25.69 19.96 -2.06
C MET A 1 25.06 18.59 -1.89
N ALA A 2 25.47 17.82 -0.88
CA ALA A 2 24.81 16.56 -0.58
C ALA A 2 23.37 16.89 -0.14
N VAL A 3 22.38 16.30 -0.80
CA VAL A 3 20.99 16.40 -0.36
C VAL A 3 20.95 15.85 1.06
N ASP A 4 20.48 16.67 2.00
CA ASP A 4 20.33 16.23 3.37
C ASP A 4 19.38 15.03 3.41
N ARG A 5 19.77 13.99 4.14
CA ARG A 5 19.02 12.73 4.24
C ARG A 5 17.57 13.00 4.64
N GLU A 6 17.36 13.97 5.53
CA GLU A 6 16.03 14.37 5.98
C GLU A 6 15.21 15.01 4.86
N GLN A 7 15.82 15.88 4.05
CA GLN A 7 15.16 16.49 2.90
C GLN A 7 14.74 15.44 1.87
N LEU A 8 15.62 14.47 1.57
CA LEU A 8 15.29 13.36 0.67
C LEU A 8 14.13 12.53 1.24
N GLN A 9 14.17 12.20 2.52
CA GLN A 9 13.10 11.44 3.17
C GLN A 9 11.76 12.17 3.10
N ASN A 10 11.76 13.50 3.28
CA ASN A 10 10.56 14.32 3.18
C ASN A 10 9.98 14.32 1.76
N VAL A 11 10.82 14.46 0.73
CA VAL A 11 10.39 14.37 -0.68
C VAL A 11 9.79 13.01 -0.97
N LEU A 12 10.41 11.92 -0.51
CA LEU A 12 9.90 10.56 -0.69
C LEU A 12 8.55 10.35 0.01
N ASN A 13 8.39 10.87 1.23
CA ASN A 13 7.13 10.81 1.98
C ASN A 13 6.01 11.54 1.23
N GLN A 14 6.27 12.74 0.72
CA GLN A 14 5.30 13.50 -0.06
C GLN A 14 4.92 12.80 -1.36
N ALA A 15 5.90 12.26 -2.09
CA ALA A 15 5.65 11.50 -3.31
C ALA A 15 4.78 10.27 -3.05
N HIS A 16 5.08 9.52 -1.98
CA HIS A 16 4.30 8.36 -1.56
C HIS A 16 2.84 8.74 -1.20
N GLN A 17 2.65 9.82 -0.46
CA GLN A 17 1.30 10.32 -0.10
C GLN A 17 0.51 10.72 -1.35
N ARG A 18 1.12 11.49 -2.27
CA ARG A 18 0.47 11.93 -3.52
C ARG A 18 0.07 10.73 -4.39
N ALA A 19 0.97 9.77 -4.59
CA ALA A 19 0.69 8.58 -5.38
C ALA A 19 -0.49 7.78 -4.81
N ARG A 20 -0.54 7.62 -3.48
CA ARG A 20 -1.66 6.95 -2.80
C ARG A 20 -2.98 7.72 -2.98
N GLN A 21 -2.95 9.04 -2.83
CA GLN A 21 -4.13 9.86 -3.02
C GLN A 21 -4.67 9.76 -4.45
N GLN A 22 -3.79 9.86 -5.44
CA GLN A 22 -4.17 9.76 -6.86
C GLN A 22 -4.76 8.40 -7.20
N ALA A 23 -4.16 7.31 -6.70
CA ALA A 23 -4.70 5.96 -6.88
C ALA A 23 -6.10 5.82 -6.28
N LYS A 24 -6.34 6.36 -5.07
CA LYS A 24 -7.67 6.33 -4.44
C LYS A 24 -8.69 7.15 -5.23
N GLN A 25 -8.31 8.35 -5.68
CA GLN A 25 -9.17 9.21 -6.50
C GLN A 25 -9.55 8.56 -7.83
N SER A 26 -8.66 7.76 -8.41
CA SER A 26 -8.94 7.00 -9.64
C SER A 26 -9.70 5.69 -9.40
N GLY A 27 -10.12 5.40 -8.16
CA GLY A 27 -10.80 4.14 -7.82
C GLY A 27 -9.87 2.92 -7.82
N ALA A 28 -8.55 3.11 -7.89
CA ALA A 28 -7.58 2.03 -7.94
C ALA A 28 -7.27 1.48 -6.53
N SER A 29 -7.01 0.18 -6.46
CA SER A 29 -6.50 -0.45 -5.25
C SER A 29 -4.98 -0.32 -5.15
N LEU A 30 -4.48 -0.16 -3.93
CA LEU A 30 -3.06 -0.16 -3.61
C LEU A 30 -2.63 -1.54 -3.13
N TYR A 31 -1.46 -1.99 -3.56
CA TYR A 31 -0.87 -3.28 -3.18
C TYR A 31 0.49 -3.06 -2.53
N TYR A 32 0.70 -3.60 -1.34
CA TYR A 32 1.96 -3.44 -0.61
C TYR A 32 2.18 -4.59 0.38
N ILE A 33 3.41 -4.72 0.87
CA ILE A 33 3.76 -5.68 1.94
C ILE A 33 3.87 -4.91 3.25
N LYS A 34 3.21 -5.39 4.30
CA LYS A 34 3.31 -4.85 5.66
C LYS A 34 3.31 -6.01 6.65
N ASN A 35 4.24 -6.02 7.60
CA ASN A 35 4.39 -7.08 8.61
C ASN A 35 4.42 -8.49 7.99
N ASN A 36 5.18 -8.64 6.89
CA ASN A 36 5.27 -9.87 6.09
C ASN A 36 3.95 -10.36 5.47
N LYS A 37 2.91 -9.53 5.45
CA LYS A 37 1.60 -9.80 4.84
C LYS A 37 1.44 -8.98 3.57
N ARG A 38 0.85 -9.58 2.53
CA ARG A 38 0.44 -8.88 1.31
C ARG A 38 -0.89 -8.20 1.58
N ILE A 39 -0.95 -6.88 1.47
CA ILE A 39 -2.14 -6.09 1.74
C ILE A 39 -2.63 -5.46 0.44
N ARG A 40 -3.94 -5.60 0.18
CA ARG A 40 -4.68 -4.77 -0.75
C ARG A 40 -5.43 -3.72 0.05
N GLU A 41 -5.26 -2.45 -0.28
CA GLU A 41 -6.09 -1.36 0.24
C GLU A 41 -6.95 -0.83 -0.90
N ASP A 42 -8.27 -0.86 -0.75
CA ASP A 42 -9.18 -0.34 -1.77
C ASP A 42 -9.21 1.19 -1.80
N ALA A 43 -9.90 1.74 -2.78
CA ALA A 43 -10.03 3.19 -2.95
C ALA A 43 -10.70 3.90 -1.75
N LYS A 44 -11.51 3.17 -0.97
CA LYS A 44 -12.17 3.67 0.25
C LYS A 44 -11.29 3.53 1.50
N GLY A 45 -10.11 2.93 1.37
CA GLY A 45 -9.17 2.70 2.46
C GLY A 45 -9.43 1.41 3.24
N LYS A 46 -10.35 0.54 2.81
CA LYS A 46 -10.56 -0.77 3.43
C LYS A 46 -9.42 -1.69 3.04
N LYS A 47 -8.81 -2.33 4.03
CA LYS A 47 -7.63 -3.18 3.87
C LYS A 47 -8.00 -4.66 3.89
N PHE A 48 -7.32 -5.44 3.08
CA PHE A 48 -7.50 -6.88 2.95
C PHE A 48 -6.15 -7.57 2.92
N GLU A 49 -5.99 -8.63 3.71
CA GLU A 49 -4.84 -9.51 3.64
C GLU A 49 -5.04 -10.52 2.51
N ILE A 50 -4.08 -10.57 1.59
CA ILE A 50 -4.05 -11.49 0.46
C ILE A 50 -3.30 -12.75 0.88
N MET A 51 -3.98 -13.89 0.77
CA MET A 51 -3.44 -15.22 1.03
C MET A 51 -3.67 -16.12 -0.18
N PHE A 52 -2.99 -17.25 -0.22
CA PHE A 52 -3.17 -18.27 -1.25
C PHE A 52 -3.46 -19.60 -0.56
N ASP A 53 -4.46 -20.33 -1.04
CA ASP A 53 -4.73 -21.67 -0.56
C ASP A 53 -3.70 -22.69 -1.09
N SER A 54 -3.86 -23.96 -0.71
CA SER A 54 -2.97 -25.05 -1.14
C SER A 54 -2.98 -25.31 -2.65
N GLN A 55 -3.98 -24.78 -3.38
CA GLN A 55 -4.09 -24.87 -4.83
C GLN A 55 -3.58 -23.60 -5.54
N GLY A 56 -3.05 -22.62 -4.79
CA GLY A 56 -2.61 -21.35 -5.33
C GLY A 56 -3.74 -20.39 -5.68
N LYS A 57 -4.97 -20.64 -5.21
CA LYS A 57 -6.10 -19.72 -5.40
C LYS A 57 -5.97 -18.56 -4.42
N ARG A 58 -6.09 -17.34 -4.95
CA ARG A 58 -6.09 -16.12 -4.15
C ARG A 58 -7.35 -16.03 -3.28
N MET A 59 -7.12 -15.79 -1.99
CA MET A 59 -8.14 -15.55 -0.97
C MET A 59 -7.87 -14.20 -0.31
N GLU A 60 -8.93 -13.51 0.11
CA GLU A 60 -8.82 -12.24 0.82
C GLU A 60 -9.66 -12.27 2.09
N ARG A 61 -9.11 -11.72 3.16
CA ARG A 61 -9.84 -11.43 4.40
C ARG A 61 -9.63 -9.98 4.80
N GLU A 62 -10.59 -9.43 5.53
CA GLU A 62 -10.44 -8.08 6.11
C GLU A 62 -9.20 -8.03 7.01
N TYR A 63 -8.37 -7.01 6.81
CA TYR A 63 -7.16 -6.78 7.58
C TYR A 63 -7.41 -5.63 8.57
N ILE A 64 -7.55 -5.99 9.83
CA ILE A 64 -7.60 -5.05 10.95
C ILE A 64 -6.18 -4.91 11.48
N GLU A 65 -5.74 -3.66 11.61
CA GLU A 65 -4.40 -3.30 12.06
C GLU A 65 -4.22 -3.48 13.56
#